data_AF-A0A7V5UR35-F1
#
_entry.id   AF-A0A7V5UR35-F1
#
_cell.length_a   1.000
_cell.length_b   1.000
_cell.length_c   1.000
_cell.angle_alpha   90.00
_cell.angle_beta   90.00
_cell.angle_gamma   90.00
#
_symmetry.space_group_name_H-M   'P 1'
#
loop_
_entity.id
_entity.type
_entity.pdbx_description
1 polymer ?
#
loop_
_entity_poly.entity_id
_entity_poly.type
_entity_poly.pdbx_seq_one_letter_code
_entity_poly.pdbx_strand_id
1 'polypeptide(L)'
;DLAEMELLAHYLARAEKLCSISKVLVMDGATGGEDALDQASAFAALGVKTVILTKLDTVRRPGGILGAIFELGLSLGGISRTPYFADGLEVPGADMLAQYLLEPHERPKMAQIGEQNHMDTDVKAYGS
;
A
#
# COMPACT_ATOMS: atom_id res chain seq x y z
N ASP A 1 10.02 17.88 -0.33
CA ASP A 1 9.40 19.21 -0.53
C ASP A 1 9.46 19.58 -2.02
N LEU A 2 9.06 20.80 -2.43
CA LEU A 2 9.08 21.21 -3.84
C LEU A 2 10.51 21.19 -4.44
N ALA A 3 11.51 21.60 -3.65
CA ALA A 3 12.89 21.67 -4.10
C ALA A 3 13.47 20.26 -4.35
N GLU A 4 13.14 19.29 -3.51
CA GLU A 4 13.50 17.88 -3.73
C GLU A 4 12.87 17.33 -5.02
N MET A 5 11.60 17.69 -5.30
CA MET A 5 10.92 17.25 -6.53
C MET A 5 11.51 17.89 -7.78
N GLU A 6 11.87 19.18 -7.74
CA GLU A 6 12.58 19.85 -8.85
C GLU A 6 13.94 19.21 -9.11
N LEU A 7 14.67 18.88 -8.04
CA LEU A 7 15.96 18.21 -8.14
C LEU A 7 15.82 16.81 -8.73
N LEU A 8 14.83 16.04 -8.30
CA LEU A 8 14.52 14.73 -8.87
C LEU A 8 14.20 14.83 -10.36
N ALA A 9 13.33 15.78 -10.75
CA ALA A 9 12.98 16.02 -12.14
C ALA A 9 14.23 16.36 -12.98
N HIS A 10 15.14 17.18 -12.44
CA HIS A 10 16.41 17.51 -13.08
C HIS A 10 17.27 16.26 -13.31
N TYR A 11 17.43 15.40 -12.30
CA TYR A 11 18.23 14.17 -12.43
C TYR A 11 17.61 13.19 -13.42
N LEU A 12 16.30 13.00 -13.40
CA LEU A 12 15.60 12.12 -14.33
C LEU A 12 15.76 12.60 -15.78
N ALA A 13 15.55 13.90 -16.03
CA ALA A 13 15.72 14.48 -17.36
C ALA A 13 17.18 14.38 -17.85
N ARG A 14 18.16 14.43 -16.94
CA ARG A 14 19.57 14.24 -17.29
C ARG A 14 19.88 12.78 -17.62
N ALA A 15 19.35 11.83 -16.85
CA ALA A 15 19.53 10.40 -17.10
C ALA A 15 18.91 9.97 -18.43
N GLU A 16 17.71 10.47 -18.76
CA GLU A 16 17.00 10.17 -20.01
C GLU A 16 17.76 10.61 -21.28
N LYS A 17 18.62 11.63 -21.18
CA LYS A 17 19.49 12.07 -22.28
C LYS A 17 20.63 11.08 -22.56
N LEU A 18 20.96 10.21 -21.61
CA LEU A 18 22.03 9.23 -21.73
C LEU A 18 21.49 7.86 -22.15
N CYS A 19 20.36 7.44 -21.59
CA CYS A 19 19.70 6.19 -21.94
C CYS A 19 18.20 6.21 -21.59
N SER A 20 17.46 5.25 -22.14
CA SER A 20 16.08 5.00 -21.70
C SER A 20 16.10 4.42 -20.28
N ILE A 21 15.30 5.00 -19.39
CA ILE A 21 15.16 4.55 -18.00
C ILE A 21 13.70 4.20 -17.72
N SER A 22 13.50 3.13 -16.95
CA SER A 22 12.18 2.80 -16.39
C SER A 22 12.06 3.41 -14.99
N LYS A 23 10.98 4.16 -14.76
CA LYS A 23 10.71 4.84 -13.49
C LYS A 23 9.63 4.07 -12.74
N VAL A 24 9.97 3.63 -11.53
CA VAL A 24 9.08 2.90 -10.64
C VAL A 24 8.93 3.70 -9.35
N LEU A 25 7.69 3.98 -8.97
CA LEU A 25 7.37 4.61 -7.69
C LEU A 25 7.14 3.52 -6.64
N VAL A 26 7.76 3.66 -5.47
CA VAL A 26 7.51 2.77 -4.33
C VAL A 26 6.67 3.55 -3.31
N MET A 27 5.54 2.99 -2.91
CA MET A 27 4.64 3.60 -1.93
C MET A 27 4.34 2.64 -0.78
N ASP A 28 3.96 3.23 0.35
CA ASP A 28 3.36 2.50 1.46
C ASP A 28 1.91 2.13 1.08
N GLY A 29 1.57 0.86 1.17
CA GLY A 29 0.23 0.33 0.92
C GLY A 29 -0.82 0.88 1.89
N ALA A 30 -0.40 1.32 3.07
CA ALA A 30 -1.27 1.85 4.11
C ALA A 30 -1.66 3.32 3.91
N THR A 31 -1.12 4.00 2.89
CA THR A 31 -1.51 5.37 2.56
C THR A 31 -3.00 5.44 2.19
N GLY A 32 -3.71 6.43 2.73
CA GLY A 32 -5.12 6.67 2.41
C GLY A 32 -5.32 6.95 0.92
N GLY A 33 -6.49 6.62 0.37
CA GLY A 33 -6.73 6.72 -1.08
C GLY A 33 -6.50 8.13 -1.66
N GLU A 34 -6.98 9.18 -0.99
CA GLU A 34 -6.80 10.57 -1.43
C GLU A 34 -5.33 11.00 -1.36
N ASP A 35 -4.65 10.73 -0.24
CA ASP A 35 -3.22 11.02 -0.07
C ASP A 35 -2.37 10.24 -1.08
N ALA A 36 -2.75 9.00 -1.39
CA ALA A 36 -2.07 8.17 -2.36
C ALA A 36 -2.27 8.71 -3.78
N LEU A 37 -3.46 9.21 -4.11
CA LEU A 37 -3.75 9.85 -5.39
C LEU A 37 -2.91 11.11 -5.58
N ASP A 38 -2.88 11.99 -4.57
CA ASP A 38 -2.08 13.21 -4.59
C ASP A 38 -0.59 12.88 -4.75
N GLN A 39 -0.06 12.00 -3.90
CA GLN A 39 1.33 11.57 -3.95
C GLN A 39 1.67 10.94 -5.32
N ALA A 40 0.89 9.97 -5.80
CA ALA A 40 1.16 9.29 -7.06
C ALA A 40 1.04 10.24 -8.27
N SER A 41 0.14 11.22 -8.24
CA SER A 41 -0.04 12.20 -9.32
C SER A 41 1.22 13.05 -9.53
N ALA A 42 1.89 13.45 -8.44
CA ALA A 42 3.12 14.23 -8.49
C ALA A 42 4.26 13.47 -9.21
N PHE A 43 4.35 12.15 -9.01
CA PHE A 43 5.34 11.31 -9.68
C PHE A 43 4.91 10.86 -11.08
N ALA A 44 3.61 10.71 -11.34
CA ALA A 44 3.08 10.45 -12.68
C ALA A 44 3.43 11.60 -13.64
N ALA A 45 3.41 12.86 -13.15
CA ALA A 45 3.89 14.02 -13.90
C ALA A 45 5.39 13.94 -14.29
N LEU A 46 6.19 13.15 -13.56
CA LEU A 46 7.59 12.86 -13.89
C LEU A 46 7.75 11.65 -14.83
N GLY A 47 6.67 11.09 -15.36
CA GLY A 47 6.69 9.96 -16.29
C GLY A 47 6.80 8.58 -15.63
N VAL A 48 6.51 8.47 -14.33
CA VAL A 48 6.31 7.17 -13.68
C VAL A 48 5.09 6.49 -14.29
N LYS A 49 5.21 5.19 -14.59
CA LYS A 49 4.11 4.35 -15.12
C LYS A 49 3.82 3.13 -14.28
N THR A 50 4.69 2.83 -13.32
CA THR A 50 4.65 1.60 -12.53
C THR A 50 4.84 1.92 -11.06
N VAL A 51 4.02 1.29 -10.22
CA VAL A 51 4.02 1.44 -8.77
C VAL A 51 4.30 0.10 -8.11
N ILE A 52 5.12 0.11 -7.06
CA ILE A 52 5.27 -0.99 -6.11
C ILE A 52 4.65 -0.57 -4.79
N LEU A 53 3.74 -1.38 -4.25
CA LEU A 53 3.13 -1.14 -2.93
C LEU A 53 3.76 -2.03 -1.87
N THR A 54 4.31 -1.41 -0.82
CA THR A 54 4.89 -2.12 0.32
C THR A 54 3.91 -2.20 1.48
N LYS A 55 4.16 -3.07 2.47
CA LYS A 55 3.38 -3.16 3.72
C LYS A 55 1.88 -3.46 3.54
N LEU A 56 1.49 -4.11 2.45
CA LEU A 56 0.08 -4.46 2.19
C LEU A 56 -0.46 -5.49 3.19
N ASP A 57 0.39 -6.22 3.90
CA ASP A 57 0.00 -7.06 5.05
C ASP A 57 -0.68 -6.29 6.18
N THR A 58 -0.39 -4.99 6.32
CA THR A 58 -0.97 -4.14 7.35
C THR A 58 -2.29 -3.50 6.93
N VAL A 59 -2.69 -3.67 5.65
CA VAL A 59 -3.77 -2.93 5.03
C VAL A 59 -5.07 -3.73 5.08
N ARG A 60 -6.08 -3.17 5.75
CA ARG A 60 -7.41 -3.78 5.85
C ARG A 60 -8.37 -3.43 4.70
N ARG A 61 -8.08 -2.38 3.94
CA ARG A 61 -8.98 -1.86 2.88
C ARG A 61 -8.14 -1.32 1.71
N PRO A 62 -7.50 -2.20 0.93
CA PRO A 62 -6.59 -1.80 -0.13
C PRO A 62 -7.29 -1.09 -1.30
N GLY A 63 -8.63 -1.15 -1.38
CA GLY A 63 -9.40 -0.53 -2.46
C GLY A 63 -9.16 0.97 -2.64
N GLY A 64 -8.83 1.71 -1.57
CA GLY A 64 -8.51 3.14 -1.66
C GLY A 64 -7.25 3.40 -2.49
N ILE A 65 -6.12 2.82 -2.09
CA ILE A 65 -4.84 3.00 -2.79
C ILE A 65 -4.84 2.35 -4.17
N LEU A 66 -5.48 1.19 -4.32
CA LEU A 66 -5.62 0.54 -5.64
C LEU A 66 -6.49 1.38 -6.58
N GLY A 67 -7.55 2.03 -6.06
CA GLY A 67 -8.37 2.97 -6.81
C GLY A 67 -7.57 4.18 -7.29
N ALA A 68 -6.74 4.76 -6.43
CA ALA A 68 -5.87 5.89 -6.79
C ALA A 68 -4.87 5.53 -7.91
N ILE A 69 -4.24 4.36 -7.81
CA ILE A 69 -3.32 3.85 -8.85
C ILE A 69 -4.07 3.64 -10.17
N PHE A 70 -5.26 3.04 -10.11
CA PHE A 70 -6.10 2.79 -11.27
C PHE A 70 -6.56 4.08 -11.95
N GLU A 71 -6.98 5.09 -11.18
CA GLU A 71 -7.44 6.39 -11.68
C GLU A 71 -6.35 7.13 -12.47
N LEU A 72 -5.10 7.02 -12.02
CA LEU A 72 -3.94 7.58 -12.73
C LEU A 72 -3.45 6.73 -13.91
N GLY A 73 -4.04 5.56 -14.15
CA GLY A 73 -3.62 4.63 -15.20
C GLY A 73 -2.24 4.00 -14.95
N LEU A 74 -1.82 3.93 -13.69
CA LEU A 74 -0.52 3.37 -13.31
C LEU A 74 -0.61 1.83 -13.22
N SER A 75 0.47 1.16 -13.60
CA SER A 75 0.57 -0.30 -13.48
C SER A 75 1.08 -0.73 -12.10
N LEU A 76 0.51 -1.79 -11.53
CA LEU A 76 1.01 -2.37 -10.29
C LEU A 76 2.13 -3.37 -10.59
N GLY A 77 3.39 -2.94 -10.46
CA GLY A 77 4.58 -3.72 -10.81
C GLY A 77 5.04 -4.69 -9.73
N GLY A 78 4.56 -4.51 -8.50
CA GLY A 78 4.84 -5.41 -7.40
C GLY A 78 4.09 -5.02 -6.13
N ILE A 79 3.89 -5.99 -5.25
CA ILE A 79 3.34 -5.77 -3.93
C ILE A 79 4.14 -6.53 -2.87
N SER A 80 4.25 -5.95 -1.67
CA SER A 80 4.73 -6.67 -0.50
C SER A 80 3.62 -6.91 0.51
N ARG A 81 3.33 -8.19 0.75
CA ARG A 81 2.29 -8.67 1.68
C ARG A 81 2.89 -9.41 2.88
N THR A 82 4.16 -9.16 3.19
CA THR A 82 4.78 -9.72 4.39
C THR A 82 5.75 -8.70 5.00
N PRO A 83 6.00 -8.78 6.31
CA PRO A 83 7.04 -7.98 6.97
C PRO A 83 8.46 -8.48 6.66
N TYR A 84 8.63 -9.57 5.92
CA TYR A 84 9.91 -10.23 5.68
C TYR A 84 10.53 -9.80 4.34
N PHE A 85 11.78 -9.31 4.39
CA PHE A 85 12.48 -8.75 3.23
C PHE A 85 12.86 -9.78 2.14
N ALA A 86 12.98 -11.06 2.47
CA ALA A 86 13.56 -12.08 1.58
C ALA A 86 12.58 -12.64 0.53
N ASP A 87 11.31 -12.80 0.89
CA ASP A 87 10.25 -13.41 0.04
C ASP A 87 9.02 -12.50 -0.10
N GLY A 88 9.17 -11.21 0.24
CA GLY A 88 8.02 -10.32 0.42
C GLY A 88 7.43 -9.75 -0.86
N LEU A 89 8.19 -9.63 -1.95
CA LEU A 89 7.77 -8.88 -3.15
C LEU A 89 7.29 -9.79 -4.28
N GLU A 90 6.01 -9.70 -4.62
CA GLU A 90 5.38 -10.48 -5.69
C GLU A 90 4.79 -9.58 -6.78
N VAL A 91 4.73 -10.07 -8.02
CA VAL A 91 4.03 -9.39 -9.12
C VAL A 91 2.56 -9.80 -9.07
N PRO A 92 1.62 -8.85 -8.85
CA PRO A 92 0.23 -9.21 -8.60
C PRO A 92 -0.51 -9.57 -9.90
N GLY A 93 -1.16 -10.74 -9.91
CA GLY A 93 -2.14 -11.13 -10.92
C GLY A 93 -3.54 -10.56 -10.62
N ALA A 94 -4.38 -10.46 -11.65
CA ALA A 94 -5.76 -9.97 -11.50
C ALA A 94 -6.61 -10.88 -10.60
N ASP A 95 -6.39 -12.20 -10.69
CA ASP A 95 -7.01 -13.22 -9.86
C ASP A 95 -6.62 -13.08 -8.39
N MET A 96 -5.33 -12.86 -8.10
CA MET A 96 -4.85 -12.63 -6.75
C MET A 96 -5.41 -11.34 -6.16
N LEU A 97 -5.41 -10.24 -6.93
CA LEU A 97 -5.99 -8.97 -6.47
C LEU A 97 -7.50 -9.09 -6.22
N ALA A 98 -8.23 -9.79 -7.10
CA ALA A 98 -9.66 -10.02 -6.91
C ALA A 98 -9.93 -10.83 -5.64
N GLN A 99 -9.17 -11.89 -5.39
CA GLN A 99 -9.27 -12.66 -4.15
C GLN A 99 -8.97 -11.79 -2.93
N TYR A 100 -7.88 -11.01 -2.98
CA TYR A 100 -7.49 -10.12 -1.89
C TYR A 100 -8.54 -9.03 -1.59
N LEU A 101 -9.20 -8.49 -2.62
CA LEU A 101 -10.27 -7.49 -2.47
C LEU A 101 -11.58 -8.09 -1.96
N LEU A 102 -11.87 -9.34 -2.32
CA LEU A 102 -13.10 -10.04 -1.95
C LEU A 102 -12.96 -10.86 -0.67
N GLU A 103 -11.75 -10.99 -0.13
CA GLU A 103 -11.46 -11.78 1.05
C GLU A 103 -12.33 -11.29 2.22
N PRO A 104 -13.19 -12.14 2.80
CA PRO A 104 -14.09 -11.72 3.86
C PRO A 104 -13.27 -11.28 5.08
N HIS A 105 -13.26 -9.98 5.36
CA HIS A 105 -12.71 -9.50 6.62
C HIS A 105 -13.70 -9.87 7.72
N GLU A 106 -13.32 -10.83 8.57
CA GLU A 106 -14.12 -11.19 9.73
C GLU A 106 -14.41 -9.92 10.55
N ARG A 107 -15.69 -9.55 10.63
CA ARG A 107 -16.14 -8.60 11.64
C ARG A 107 -16.03 -9.35 12.97
N PRO A 108 -15.28 -8.83 13.97
CA PRO A 108 -15.29 -9.46 15.29
C PRO A 108 -16.76 -9.59 15.73
N LYS A 109 -17.18 -10.83 16.06
CA LYS A 109 -18.57 -11.09 16.42
C LYS A 109 -18.86 -10.30 17.69
N MET A 110 -19.87 -9.44 17.69
CA MET A 110 -20.22 -8.60 18.85
C MET A 110 -20.44 -9.41 20.14
N ALA A 111 -20.81 -10.69 20.03
CA ALA A 111 -20.91 -11.62 21.15
C ALA A 111 -19.57 -11.82 21.92
N GLN A 112 -18.44 -11.77 21.23
CA GLN A 112 -17.11 -11.99 21.83
C GLN A 112 -16.60 -10.76 22.59
N ILE A 113 -17.16 -9.57 22.32
CA ILE A 113 -16.81 -8.33 23.05
C ILE A 113 -17.37 -8.37 24.48
N GLY A 114 -18.54 -9.00 24.68
CA GLY A 114 -19.12 -9.20 26.00
C GLY A 114 -18.37 -10.25 26.83
N GLU A 115 -17.95 -11.35 26.20
CA GLU A 115 -17.24 -12.45 26.87
C GLU A 115 -15.79 -12.08 27.23
N GLN A 116 -15.07 -11.35 26.37
CA GLN A 116 -13.71 -10.89 26.67
C GLN A 116 -13.67 -9.89 27.83
N ASN A 117 -14.66 -9.00 27.93
CA ASN A 117 -14.77 -8.08 29.06
C ASN A 117 -15.05 -8.82 30.39
N HIS A 118 -15.73 -9.97 30.36
CA HIS A 118 -16.00 -10.76 31.57
C HIS A 118 -14.77 -11.57 32.02
N MET A 119 -14.02 -12.16 31.08
CA MET A 119 -12.76 -12.83 31.39
C MET A 119 -11.70 -11.86 31.96
N ASP A 120 -11.61 -10.64 31.44
CA ASP A 120 -10.60 -9.67 31.90
C ASP A 120 -10.94 -9.08 33.29
N THR A 121 -12.23 -9.07 33.67
CA THR A 121 -12.67 -8.77 35.04
C THR A 121 -12.39 -9.91 36.02
N ASP A 122 -12.59 -11.16 35.61
CA ASP A 122 -12.33 -12.32 36.45
C ASP A 122 -10.82 -12.53 36.69
N VAL A 123 -9.98 -12.35 35.67
CA VAL A 123 -8.51 -12.47 35.81
C VAL A 123 -7.93 -11.40 36.74
N LYS A 124 -8.49 -10.19 36.78
CA LYS A 124 -8.11 -9.16 37.77
C LYS A 124 -8.58 -9.49 39.19
N ALA A 125 -9.70 -10.20 39.35
CA ALA A 125 -10.25 -10.56 40.66
C ALA A 125 -9.45 -11.65 41.39
N TYR A 126 -8.73 -12.52 40.66
CA TYR A 126 -7.87 -13.56 41.25
C TYR A 126 -6.41 -13.13 41.42
N GLY A 127 -6.05 -11.90 41.08
CA GLY A 127 -4.68 -11.39 41.05
C GLY A 127 -4.38 -10.22 41.99
N SER A 128 -5.14 -10.00 43.06
CA SER A 128 -4.87 -8.99 44.10
C SER A 128 -4.84 -9.58 45.49
#